data_AF-K0BA01-F1
#
_entry.id   AF-K0BA01-F1
#
_cell.length_a   1.000
_cell.length_b   1.000
_cell.length_c   1.000
_cell.angle_alpha   90.00
_cell.angle_beta   90.00
_cell.angle_gamma   90.00
#
_symmetry.space_group_name_H-M   'P 1'
#
loop_
_entity.id
_entity.type
_entity.pdbx_description
1 polymer ?
#
loop_
_entity_poly.entity_id
_entity_poly.type
_entity_poly.pdbx_seq_one_letter_code
_entity_poly.pdbx_strand_id
1 'polypeptide(L)'
;MLNTVYKDAIINRDKMLSILKGPKFEQILQKARENWVEFTPVKEEAVTAGIDSSFNNTKFQGIELWATTAVSIKADGEILVDLHESGLGSDTDLSRIASKMEIDACEKTIDQVDLVLMDGSLHSQFMTRQSALDAQVVRTMKKKTM
;
A
#
# COMPACT_ATOMS: atom_id res chain seq x y z
N MET A 1 28.21 10.79 16.47
CA MET A 1 26.87 10.85 15.84
C MET A 1 25.75 10.64 16.86
N LEU A 2 25.75 9.55 17.63
CA LEU A 2 24.67 9.29 18.61
C LEU A 2 24.56 10.36 19.72
N ASN A 3 25.67 10.71 20.36
CA ASN A 3 25.67 11.71 21.46
C ASN A 3 25.33 13.14 21.00
N THR A 4 25.67 13.50 19.76
CA THR A 4 25.33 14.79 19.17
C THR A 4 23.85 14.86 18.83
N VAL A 5 23.27 13.79 18.27
CA VAL A 5 21.82 13.69 18.00
C VAL A 5 21.00 13.79 19.29
N TYR A 6 21.42 13.10 20.37
CA TYR A 6 20.75 13.22 21.66
C TYR A 6 20.83 14.62 22.26
N LYS A 7 22.00 15.26 22.20
CA LYS A 7 22.16 16.64 22.68
C LYS A 7 21.30 17.61 21.88
N ASP A 8 21.27 17.48 20.56
CA ASP A 8 20.43 18.32 19.69
C ASP A 8 18.93 18.11 19.97
N ALA A 9 18.51 16.87 20.22
CA ALA A 9 17.12 16.56 20.60
C ALA A 9 16.74 17.17 21.95
N ILE A 10 17.65 17.15 22.93
CA ILE A 10 17.43 17.79 24.25
C ILE A 10 17.34 19.31 24.11
N ILE A 11 18.28 19.93 23.37
CA ILE A 11 18.32 21.38 23.15
C ILE A 11 17.05 21.85 22.42
N ASN A 12 16.58 21.08 21.43
CA ASN A 12 15.41 21.43 20.62
C ASN A 12 14.10 20.86 21.18
N ARG A 13 14.09 20.26 22.38
CA ARG A 13 12.93 19.58 22.95
C ARG A 13 11.67 20.43 22.92
N ASP A 14 11.75 21.67 23.43
CA ASP A 14 10.57 22.53 23.53
C ASP A 14 10.09 23.00 22.16
N LYS A 15 11.02 23.23 21.23
CA LYS A 15 10.70 23.53 19.83
C LYS A 15 9.99 22.35 19.16
N MET A 16 10.47 21.12 19.35
CA MET A 16 9.80 19.92 18.84
C MET A 16 8.44 19.68 19.48
N LEU A 17 8.32 19.87 20.80
CA LEU A 17 7.06 19.73 21.53
C LEU A 17 6.02 20.78 21.13
N SER A 18 6.44 21.98 20.70
CA SER A 18 5.51 23.01 20.21
C SER A 18 4.79 22.61 18.92
N ILE A 19 5.32 21.65 18.15
CA ILE A 19 4.62 21.05 17.00
C ILE A 19 3.40 20.25 17.47
N LEU A 20 3.48 19.66 18.65
CA LEU A 20 2.41 18.84 19.26
C LEU A 20 1.47 19.66 20.14
N LYS A 21 1.82 20.92 20.44
CA LYS A 21 1.06 21.83 21.32
C LYS A 21 1.31 23.26 20.87
N GLY A 22 0.38 23.82 20.09
CA GLY A 22 0.50 25.18 19.58
C GLY A 22 -0.65 25.56 18.65
N PRO A 23 -0.75 26.84 18.23
CA PRO A 23 -1.88 27.34 17.45
C PRO A 23 -2.13 26.58 16.15
N LYS A 24 -1.05 26.17 15.46
CA LYS A 24 -1.14 25.37 14.24
C LYS A 24 -1.68 23.96 14.49
N PHE A 25 -1.27 23.33 15.60
CA PHE A 25 -1.79 22.02 16.01
C PHE A 25 -3.28 22.10 16.31
N GLU A 26 -3.71 23.10 17.08
CA GLU A 26 -5.13 23.33 17.38
C GLU A 26 -5.96 23.62 16.13
N GLN A 27 -5.43 24.40 15.17
CA GLN A 27 -6.09 24.64 13.88
C GLN A 27 -6.29 23.35 13.08
N ILE A 28 -5.29 22.47 13.02
CA ILE A 28 -5.40 21.16 12.35
C ILE A 28 -6.48 20.33 13.03
N LEU A 29 -6.47 20.31 14.37
CA LEU A 29 -7.39 19.52 15.17
C LEU A 29 -8.84 20.01 15.00
N GLN A 30 -9.04 21.33 15.00
CA GLN A 30 -10.33 21.96 14.74
C GLN A 30 -10.83 21.61 13.32
N LYS A 31 -9.98 21.77 12.31
CA LYS A 31 -10.32 21.42 10.92
C LYS A 31 -10.65 19.93 10.78
N ALA A 32 -9.93 19.04 11.46
CA ALA A 32 -10.22 17.61 11.43
C ALA A 32 -11.60 17.30 12.04
N ARG A 33 -11.96 17.93 13.17
CA ARG A 33 -13.28 17.80 13.79
C ARG A 33 -14.40 18.34 12.91
N GLU A 34 -14.21 19.50 12.30
CA GLU A 34 -15.19 20.13 11.41
C GLU A 34 -15.46 19.30 10.14
N ASN A 35 -14.45 18.58 9.65
CA ASN A 35 -14.58 17.71 8.47
C ASN A 35 -14.97 16.27 8.84
N TRP A 36 -15.07 15.92 10.13
CA TRP A 36 -15.44 14.57 10.55
C TRP A 36 -16.94 14.39 10.40
N VAL A 37 -17.33 13.39 9.62
CA VAL A 37 -18.74 12.98 9.48
C VAL A 37 -18.92 11.74 10.32
N GLU A 38 -19.65 11.87 11.42
CA GLU A 38 -20.01 10.73 12.26
C GLU A 38 -20.86 9.75 11.43
N PHE A 39 -20.39 8.53 11.30
CA PHE A 39 -21.06 7.49 10.53
C PHE A 39 -21.13 6.21 11.35
N THR A 40 -22.34 5.70 11.52
CA THR A 40 -22.58 4.39 12.13
C THR A 40 -22.77 3.37 11.01
N PRO A 41 -21.78 2.51 10.71
CA PRO A 41 -21.90 1.56 9.63
C PRO A 41 -22.97 0.51 9.94
N VAL A 42 -23.78 0.18 8.93
CA VAL A 42 -24.67 -0.99 8.95
C VAL A 42 -23.95 -2.11 8.20
N LYS A 43 -23.85 -3.29 8.82
CA LYS A 43 -23.19 -4.43 8.19
C LYS A 43 -24.01 -4.89 6.99
N GLU A 44 -23.36 -4.98 5.84
CA GLU A 44 -23.87 -5.65 4.64
C GLU A 44 -23.08 -6.94 4.42
N GLU A 45 -23.76 -8.03 4.07
CA GLU A 45 -23.09 -9.28 3.74
C GLU A 45 -22.51 -9.18 2.33
N ALA A 46 -21.21 -9.41 2.20
CA ALA A 46 -20.47 -9.41 0.95
C ALA A 46 -19.32 -10.41 1.04
N VAL A 47 -19.12 -11.20 -0.01
CA VAL A 47 -17.90 -11.99 -0.17
C VAL A 47 -16.77 -11.03 -0.54
N THR A 48 -15.75 -10.94 0.29
CA THR A 48 -14.63 -10.03 0.04
C THR A 48 -13.32 -10.77 -0.05
N ALA A 49 -12.37 -10.22 -0.83
CA ALA A 49 -10.98 -10.66 -0.81
C ALA A 49 -10.03 -9.46 -0.72
N GLY A 50 -9.00 -9.59 0.09
CA GLY A 50 -7.88 -8.66 0.19
C GLY A 50 -6.72 -9.08 -0.71
N ILE A 51 -6.04 -8.11 -1.31
CA ILE A 51 -4.84 -8.30 -2.11
C ILE A 51 -3.73 -7.42 -1.58
N ASP A 52 -2.57 -8.02 -1.35
CA ASP A 52 -1.35 -7.35 -0.95
C ASP A 52 -0.14 -8.06 -1.58
N SER A 53 0.96 -7.33 -1.73
CA SER A 53 2.22 -7.83 -2.25
C SER A 53 3.40 -7.45 -1.37
N SER A 54 4.43 -8.30 -1.39
CA SER A 54 5.68 -8.00 -0.73
C SER A 54 6.86 -8.43 -1.59
N PHE A 55 7.99 -7.75 -1.42
CA PHE A 55 9.23 -8.09 -2.09
C PHE A 55 10.40 -7.89 -1.16
N ASN A 56 11.48 -8.61 -1.42
CA ASN A 56 12.75 -8.44 -0.73
C ASN A 56 13.90 -8.73 -1.68
N ASN A 57 15.06 -8.12 -1.41
CA ASN A 57 16.30 -8.41 -2.11
C ASN A 57 17.49 -8.50 -1.16
N THR A 58 18.50 -9.25 -1.59
CA THR A 58 19.78 -9.36 -0.92
C THR A 58 20.92 -9.28 -1.92
N LYS A 59 22.01 -8.64 -1.51
CA LYS A 59 23.21 -8.48 -2.33
C LYS A 59 24.20 -9.59 -2.03
N PHE A 60 24.64 -10.31 -3.05
CA PHE A 60 25.69 -11.30 -2.98
C PHE A 60 26.73 -11.07 -4.07
N GLN A 61 27.95 -10.71 -3.68
CA GLN A 61 29.09 -10.50 -4.59
C GLN A 61 28.79 -9.55 -5.76
N GLY A 62 28.01 -8.49 -5.52
CA GLY A 62 27.65 -7.51 -6.56
C GLY A 62 26.44 -7.89 -7.41
N ILE A 63 25.85 -9.08 -7.20
CA ILE A 63 24.59 -9.52 -7.79
C ILE A 63 23.48 -9.33 -6.76
N GLU A 64 22.34 -8.78 -7.17
CA GLU A 64 21.13 -8.76 -6.35
C GLU A 64 20.29 -9.99 -6.65
N LEU A 65 20.00 -10.78 -5.61
CA LEU A 65 18.97 -11.81 -5.60
C LEU A 65 17.70 -11.18 -5.05
N TRP A 66 16.59 -11.33 -5.76
CA TRP A 66 15.31 -10.76 -5.36
C TRP A 66 14.18 -11.78 -5.45
N ALA A 67 13.15 -11.56 -4.64
CA ALA A 67 11.91 -12.31 -4.65
C ALA A 67 10.72 -11.37 -4.39
N THR A 68 9.60 -11.63 -5.07
CA THR A 68 8.36 -10.89 -4.95
C THR A 68 7.20 -11.88 -4.88
N THR A 69 6.22 -11.60 -4.02
CA THR A 69 4.98 -12.37 -3.89
C THR A 69 3.78 -11.44 -3.87
N ALA A 70 2.64 -11.91 -4.39
CA ALA A 70 1.35 -11.25 -4.23
C ALA A 70 0.27 -12.30 -3.98
N VAL A 71 -0.60 -12.04 -3.02
CA VAL A 71 -1.61 -13.00 -2.56
C VAL A 71 -2.98 -12.35 -2.57
N SER A 72 -4.00 -13.11 -2.96
CA SER A 72 -5.40 -12.76 -2.72
C SER A 72 -6.03 -13.74 -1.73
N ILE A 73 -6.61 -13.22 -0.67
CA ILE A 73 -7.21 -14.01 0.42
C ILE A 73 -8.64 -13.52 0.68
N LYS A 74 -9.60 -14.43 0.72
CA LYS A 74 -10.97 -14.15 1.14
C LYS A 74 -11.06 -13.83 2.64
N ALA A 75 -12.15 -13.17 3.03
CA ALA A 75 -12.43 -12.89 4.44
C ALA A 75 -12.53 -14.15 5.35
N ASP A 76 -12.82 -15.32 4.77
CA ASP A 76 -12.86 -16.61 5.47
C ASP A 76 -11.49 -17.32 5.56
N GLY A 77 -10.45 -16.73 4.97
CA GLY A 77 -9.08 -17.26 4.95
C GLY A 77 -8.76 -18.13 3.73
N GLU A 78 -9.69 -18.36 2.80
CA GLU A 78 -9.39 -19.05 1.55
C GLU A 78 -8.42 -18.24 0.68
N ILE A 79 -7.32 -18.87 0.25
CA ILE A 79 -6.36 -18.26 -0.69
C ILE A 79 -6.87 -18.48 -2.12
N LEU A 80 -7.19 -17.39 -2.83
CA LEU A 80 -7.67 -17.45 -4.21
C LEU A 80 -6.53 -17.37 -5.22
N VAL A 81 -5.49 -16.61 -4.89
CA VAL A 81 -4.34 -16.39 -5.76
C VAL A 81 -3.09 -16.35 -4.90
N ASP A 82 -2.05 -17.06 -5.32
CA ASP A 82 -0.73 -17.02 -4.72
C ASP A 82 0.32 -16.95 -5.85
N LEU A 83 0.90 -15.76 -6.05
CA LEU A 83 1.89 -15.50 -7.09
C LEU A 83 3.28 -15.36 -6.49
N HIS A 84 4.28 -15.94 -7.16
CA HIS A 84 5.68 -15.88 -6.75
C HIS A 84 6.58 -15.64 -7.96
N GLU A 85 7.49 -14.69 -7.84
CA GLU A 85 8.53 -14.43 -8.83
C GLU A 85 9.87 -14.19 -8.14
N SER A 86 10.96 -14.67 -8.73
CA SER A 86 12.31 -14.46 -8.21
C SER A 86 13.32 -14.37 -9.33
N GLY A 87 14.43 -13.68 -9.10
CA GLY A 87 15.45 -13.52 -10.11
C GLY A 87 16.76 -12.94 -9.61
N LEU A 88 17.68 -12.76 -10.55
CA LEU A 88 19.00 -12.19 -10.35
C LEU A 88 19.16 -10.96 -11.23
N GLY A 89 19.70 -9.86 -10.70
CA GLY A 89 20.04 -8.70 -11.51
C GLY A 89 20.16 -7.41 -10.70
N SER A 90 21.16 -6.60 -11.02
CA SER A 90 21.27 -5.23 -10.51
C SER A 90 20.23 -4.34 -11.19
N ASP A 91 19.57 -3.46 -10.44
CA ASP A 91 18.64 -2.43 -10.95
C ASP A 91 17.23 -2.94 -11.32
N THR A 92 16.76 -3.97 -10.62
CA THR A 92 15.39 -4.47 -10.76
C THR A 92 14.43 -3.58 -9.97
N ASP A 93 13.47 -2.95 -10.64
CA ASP A 93 12.37 -2.23 -9.98
C ASP A 93 11.35 -3.21 -9.39
N LEU A 94 11.63 -3.67 -8.16
CA LEU A 94 10.79 -4.64 -7.45
C LEU A 94 9.43 -4.07 -7.07
N SER A 95 9.34 -2.77 -6.81
CA SER A 95 8.05 -2.14 -6.54
C SER A 95 7.14 -2.24 -7.77
N ARG A 96 7.69 -2.11 -8.98
CA ARG A 96 6.94 -2.31 -10.21
C ARG A 96 6.50 -3.74 -10.45
N ILE A 97 7.36 -4.71 -10.14
CA ILE A 97 7.00 -6.13 -10.23
C ILE A 97 5.86 -6.45 -9.25
N ALA A 98 6.00 -6.02 -8.00
CA ALA A 98 5.00 -6.24 -6.95
C ALA A 98 3.63 -5.67 -7.32
N SER A 99 3.57 -4.40 -7.75
CA SER A 99 2.31 -3.79 -8.18
C SER A 99 1.70 -4.44 -9.42
N LYS A 100 2.54 -4.94 -10.35
CA LYS A 100 2.02 -5.73 -11.48
C LYS A 100 1.39 -7.05 -10.98
N MET A 101 2.04 -7.72 -10.03
CA MET A 101 1.50 -8.95 -9.46
C MET A 101 0.19 -8.72 -8.68
N GLU A 102 0.02 -7.56 -8.03
CA GLU A 102 -1.27 -7.18 -7.42
C GLU A 102 -2.38 -7.04 -8.47
N ILE A 103 -2.08 -6.43 -9.62
CA ILE A 103 -3.04 -6.30 -10.73
C ILE A 103 -3.38 -7.67 -11.30
N ASP A 104 -2.37 -8.53 -11.53
CA ASP A 104 -2.56 -9.90 -12.02
C ASP A 104 -3.40 -10.74 -11.03
N ALA A 105 -3.19 -10.55 -9.72
CA ALA A 105 -4.00 -11.18 -8.68
C ALA A 105 -5.44 -10.64 -8.68
N CYS A 106 -5.61 -9.34 -8.89
CA CYS A 106 -6.92 -8.69 -8.97
C CYS A 106 -7.72 -9.20 -10.18
N GLU A 107 -7.10 -9.32 -11.35
CA GLU A 107 -7.73 -9.86 -12.56
C GLU A 107 -8.27 -11.29 -12.38
N LYS A 108 -7.58 -12.10 -11.59
CA LYS A 108 -7.96 -13.49 -11.25
C LYS A 108 -9.02 -13.56 -10.14
N THR A 109 -9.11 -12.53 -9.30
CA THR A 109 -9.98 -12.51 -8.10
C THR A 109 -11.34 -11.89 -8.37
N ILE A 110 -11.41 -10.91 -9.27
CA ILE A 110 -12.58 -10.01 -9.43
C ILE A 110 -13.91 -10.72 -9.73
N ASP A 111 -13.88 -11.89 -10.38
CA ASP A 111 -15.06 -12.67 -10.74
C ASP A 111 -15.49 -13.67 -9.64
N GLN A 112 -14.72 -13.77 -8.55
CA GLN A 112 -14.92 -14.77 -7.48
C GLN A 112 -15.52 -14.18 -6.19
N VAL A 113 -15.57 -12.85 -6.07
CA VAL A 113 -15.97 -12.13 -4.86
C VAL A 113 -16.80 -10.90 -5.20
N ASP A 114 -17.58 -10.39 -4.24
CA ASP A 114 -18.38 -9.18 -4.39
C ASP A 114 -17.53 -7.91 -4.31
N LEU A 115 -16.50 -7.91 -3.47
CA LEU A 115 -15.59 -6.78 -3.30
C LEU A 115 -14.13 -7.23 -3.23
N VAL A 116 -13.28 -6.57 -4.02
CA VAL A 116 -11.83 -6.72 -3.93
C VAL A 116 -11.27 -5.49 -3.20
N LEU A 117 -10.49 -5.74 -2.15
CA LEU A 117 -9.77 -4.74 -1.38
C LEU A 117 -8.30 -4.80 -1.77
N MET A 118 -7.78 -3.73 -2.37
CA MET A 118 -6.37 -3.63 -2.76
C MET A 118 -5.60 -2.84 -1.70
N ASP A 119 -4.41 -3.28 -1.30
CA ASP A 119 -3.52 -2.44 -0.49
C ASP A 119 -2.99 -1.24 -1.28
N GLY A 120 -2.89 -0.09 -0.62
CA GLY A 120 -2.44 1.17 -1.21
C GLY A 120 -3.55 2.04 -1.82
N SER A 121 -3.13 3.12 -2.48
CA SER A 121 -4.06 4.10 -3.07
C SER A 121 -4.03 4.06 -4.60
N LEU A 122 -5.20 4.27 -5.22
CA LEU A 122 -5.28 4.46 -6.68
C LEU A 122 -4.38 5.60 -7.13
N HIS A 123 -4.30 6.69 -6.36
CA HIS A 123 -3.42 7.81 -6.66
C HIS A 123 -1.95 7.37 -6.73
N SER A 124 -1.47 6.58 -5.76
CA SER A 124 -0.08 6.08 -5.82
C SER A 124 0.16 5.17 -7.02
N GLN A 125 -0.83 4.36 -7.38
CA GLN A 125 -0.77 3.42 -8.50
C GLN A 125 -0.69 4.16 -9.84
N PHE A 126 -1.58 5.13 -10.09
CA PHE A 126 -1.65 5.91 -11.34
C PHE A 126 -0.58 7.02 -11.44
N MET A 127 -0.30 7.75 -10.37
CA MET A 127 0.46 9.01 -10.46
C MET A 127 1.95 8.89 -10.12
N THR A 128 2.36 7.84 -9.39
CA THR A 128 3.72 7.82 -8.80
C THR A 128 4.55 6.58 -9.07
N ARG A 129 3.95 5.45 -9.46
CA ARG A 129 4.70 4.18 -9.52
C ARG A 129 4.67 3.46 -10.86
N GLN A 130 3.60 3.49 -11.66
CA GLN A 130 3.60 2.82 -12.97
C GLN A 130 2.59 3.37 -13.98
N SER A 131 2.85 4.50 -14.63
CA SER A 131 2.01 4.96 -15.77
C SER A 131 1.86 3.91 -16.88
N ALA A 132 2.84 2.99 -17.00
CA ALA A 132 2.79 1.86 -17.91
C ALA A 132 1.73 0.79 -17.56
N LEU A 133 1.23 0.75 -16.32
CA LEU A 133 0.22 -0.22 -15.85
C LEU A 133 -1.20 0.37 -15.81
N ASP A 134 -1.38 1.66 -16.05
CA ASP A 134 -2.68 2.36 -15.99
C ASP A 134 -3.77 1.66 -16.82
N ALA A 135 -3.42 1.25 -18.04
CA ALA A 135 -4.35 0.58 -18.94
C ALA A 135 -4.83 -0.78 -18.39
N GLN A 136 -3.97 -1.52 -17.69
CA GLN A 136 -4.33 -2.78 -17.06
C GLN A 136 -5.24 -2.53 -15.86
N VAL A 137 -4.90 -1.60 -14.97
CA VAL A 137 -5.73 -1.23 -13.81
C VAL A 137 -7.14 -0.82 -14.26
N VAL A 138 -7.25 0.10 -15.24
CA VAL A 138 -8.54 0.57 -15.76
C VAL A 138 -9.35 -0.56 -16.39
N ARG A 139 -8.70 -1.48 -17.10
CA ARG A 139 -9.36 -2.64 -17.70
C ARG A 139 -9.94 -3.55 -16.62
N THR A 140 -9.17 -3.86 -15.59
CA THR A 140 -9.60 -4.72 -14.49
C THR A 140 -10.78 -4.11 -13.75
N MET A 141 -10.74 -2.82 -13.44
CA MET A 141 -11.85 -2.11 -12.80
C MET A 141 -13.16 -2.18 -13.60
N LYS A 142 -13.08 -2.17 -14.93
CA LYS A 142 -14.27 -2.22 -15.82
C LYS A 142 -14.84 -3.63 -16.01
N LYS A 143 -14.10 -4.68 -15.66
CA LYS A 143 -14.49 -6.08 -15.95
C LYS A 143 -15.81 -6.48 -15.30
N LYS A 144 -16.14 -5.90 -14.14
CA LYS A 144 -17.36 -6.19 -13.38
C LYS A 144 -18.58 -5.34 -13.79
N THR A 145 -18.40 -4.36 -14.67
CA THR A 145 -19.47 -3.44 -15.10
C THR A 145 -20.17 -3.88 -16.40
N MET A 146 -19.79 -5.03 -16.96
CA MET A 146 -20.49 -5.72 -18.06
C MET A 146 -21.18 -6.97 -17.53
#